data_AF-A0AAJ7JFY3-F1
#
_entry.id   AF-A0AAJ7JFY3-F1
#
_cell.length_a   1.000
_cell.length_b   1.000
_cell.length_c   1.000
_cell.angle_alpha   90.00
_cell.angle_beta   90.00
_cell.angle_gamma   90.00
#
_symmetry.space_group_name_H-M   'P 1'
#
loop_
_entity.id
_entity.type
_entity.pdbx_description
1 polymer ?
#
loop_
_entity_poly.entity_id
_entity_poly.type
_entity_poly.pdbx_seq_one_letter_code
_entity_poly.pdbx_strand_id
1 'polypeptide(L)'
;MIGLEWEAKAQIGLLVILLLAIADFVIGTFIGPKDDEERAKGFIGYNANLLEENFSPDYRYSEGVEHNFFSVLAIFFPAATGILAGANISGDLKVI
;
A
#
# COMPACT_ATOMS: atom_id res chain seq x y z
N MET A 1 -18.51 23.31 -14.88
CA MET A 1 -17.27 22.73 -14.33
C MET A 1 -16.24 22.68 -15.45
N ILE A 2 -15.30 23.61 -15.47
CA ILE A 2 -14.15 23.56 -16.37
C ILE A 2 -13.11 22.68 -15.67
N GLY A 3 -12.83 21.47 -16.17
CA GLY A 3 -11.77 20.61 -15.62
C GLY A 3 -12.11 19.15 -15.33
N LEU A 4 -13.39 18.75 -15.29
CA LEU A 4 -13.78 17.35 -15.02
C LEU A 4 -13.21 16.35 -16.04
N GLU A 5 -13.17 16.72 -17.32
CA GLU A 5 -12.58 15.87 -18.36
C GLU A 5 -11.06 15.68 -18.18
N TRP A 6 -10.38 16.68 -17.61
CA TRP A 6 -8.96 16.61 -17.32
C TRP A 6 -8.68 15.76 -16.08
N GLU A 7 -9.53 15.86 -15.06
CA GLU A 7 -9.47 15.04 -13.85
C GLU A 7 -9.62 13.55 -14.19
N ALA A 8 -10.61 13.18 -14.99
CA ALA A 8 -10.81 11.80 -15.42
C ALA A 8 -9.61 11.24 -16.19
N LYS A 9 -9.01 12.04 -17.09
CA LYS A 9 -7.78 11.66 -17.81
C LYS A 9 -6.58 11.51 -16.87
N ALA A 10 -6.43 12.41 -15.89
CA ALA A 10 -5.37 12.36 -14.91
C ALA A 10 -5.50 11.14 -13.97
N GLN A 11 -6.71 10.79 -13.55
CA GLN A 11 -6.97 9.61 -12.69
C GLN A 11 -6.45 8.31 -13.33
N ILE A 12 -6.70 8.12 -14.64
CA ILE A 12 -6.18 6.96 -15.37
C ILE A 12 -4.64 6.98 -15.40
N GLY A 13 -4.03 8.15 -15.64
CA GLY A 13 -2.58 8.30 -15.60
C GLY A 13 -1.98 7.95 -14.23
N LEU A 14 -2.59 8.44 -13.14
CA LEU A 14 -2.19 8.15 -11.77
C LEU A 14 -2.37 6.66 -11.42
N LEU A 15 -3.45 6.03 -11.91
CA LEU A 15 -3.67 4.60 -11.72
C LEU A 15 -2.57 3.76 -12.37
N VAL A 16 -2.14 4.10 -13.59
CA VAL A 16 -1.04 3.41 -14.26
C VAL A 16 0.26 3.54 -13.47
N ILE A 17 0.58 4.74 -12.98
CA ILE A 17 1.77 4.97 -12.14
C ILE A 17 1.70 4.13 -10.86
N LEU A 18 0.55 4.08 -10.21
CA LEU A 18 0.34 3.27 -9.00
C LEU A 18 0.57 1.78 -9.28
N LEU A 19 -0.01 1.24 -10.35
CA LEU A 19 0.16 -0.17 -10.70
C LEU A 19 1.61 -0.50 -11.04
N LEU A 20 2.32 0.39 -11.75
CA LEU A 20 3.74 0.23 -12.04
C LEU A 20 4.59 0.25 -10.76
N ALA A 21 4.30 1.15 -9.81
CA ALA A 21 5.01 1.21 -8.54
C ALA A 21 4.81 -0.06 -7.71
N ILE A 22 3.59 -0.60 -7.67
CA ILE A 22 3.31 -1.89 -6.98
C ILE A 22 4.05 -3.03 -7.67
N ALA A 23 4.04 -3.09 -9.00
CA ALA A 23 4.74 -4.13 -9.75
C ALA A 23 6.26 -4.04 -9.56
N ASP A 24 6.84 -2.85 -9.60
CA ASP A 24 8.26 -2.60 -9.36
C ASP A 24 8.68 -3.06 -7.96
N PHE A 25 7.89 -2.71 -6.93
CA PHE A 25 8.11 -3.18 -5.57
C PHE A 25 8.11 -4.71 -5.48
N VAL A 26 7.09 -5.37 -6.04
CA VAL A 26 6.96 -6.85 -6.01
C VAL A 26 8.12 -7.51 -6.77
N ILE A 27 8.50 -7.01 -7.94
CA ILE A 27 9.66 -7.54 -8.68
C ILE A 27 10.94 -7.34 -7.85
N GLY A 28 11.09 -6.19 -7.18
CA GLY A 28 12.18 -5.90 -6.27
C GLY A 28 12.33 -6.93 -5.14
N THR A 29 11.22 -7.40 -4.56
CA THR A 29 11.29 -8.44 -3.51
C THR A 29 11.82 -9.78 -4.03
N PHE A 30 11.55 -10.13 -5.30
CA PHE A 30 12.08 -11.34 -5.94
C PHE A 30 13.55 -11.23 -6.36
N ILE A 31 14.00 -10.04 -6.78
CA ILE A 31 15.43 -9.80 -7.09
C ILE A 31 16.26 -9.93 -5.81
N GLY A 32 15.73 -9.48 -4.68
CA GLY A 32 16.44 -9.50 -3.39
C GLY A 32 17.46 -8.37 -3.26
N PRO A 33 18.24 -8.35 -2.17
CA PRO A 33 19.19 -7.27 -1.90
C PRO A 33 20.32 -7.26 -2.93
N LYS A 34 20.58 -6.09 -3.50
CA LYS A 34 21.57 -5.85 -4.57
C LYS A 34 22.97 -5.59 -4.04
N ASP A 35 23.07 -5.03 -2.84
CA ASP A 35 24.32 -4.68 -2.18
C ASP A 35 24.24 -4.89 -0.66
N ASP A 36 25.37 -4.63 0.00
CA ASP A 36 25.47 -4.77 1.46
C ASP A 36 24.77 -3.62 2.20
N GLU A 37 24.46 -2.51 1.54
CA GLU A 37 23.71 -1.38 2.13
C GLU A 37 22.24 -1.76 2.32
N GLU A 38 21.61 -2.39 1.32
CA GLU A 38 20.23 -2.89 1.41
C GLU A 38 20.09 -3.93 2.52
N ARG A 39 21.09 -4.82 2.67
CA ARG A 39 21.14 -5.78 3.78
C ARG A 39 21.28 -5.09 5.12
N ALA A 40 22.14 -4.07 5.22
CA ALA A 40 22.31 -3.29 6.44
C ALA A 40 21.05 -2.52 6.85
N LYS A 41 20.19 -2.15 5.88
CA LYS A 41 18.85 -1.56 6.11
C LYS A 41 17.79 -2.60 6.50
N GLY A 42 18.13 -3.90 6.51
CA GLY A 42 17.25 -4.99 6.95
C GLY A 42 16.53 -5.71 5.81
N PHE A 43 16.75 -5.35 4.53
CA PHE A 43 16.22 -6.11 3.41
C PHE A 43 17.17 -7.26 3.05
N ILE A 44 16.83 -8.49 3.42
CA ILE A 44 17.64 -9.68 3.15
C ILE A 44 16.99 -10.64 2.13
N GLY A 45 15.89 -10.22 1.50
CA GLY A 45 15.08 -11.06 0.61
C GLY A 45 14.22 -12.07 1.36
N TYR A 46 13.68 -13.05 0.63
CA TYR A 46 12.85 -14.11 1.22
C TYR A 46 13.69 -15.07 2.07
N ASN A 47 13.45 -15.06 3.39
CA ASN A 47 14.15 -15.88 4.36
C ASN A 47 13.13 -16.49 5.35
N ALA A 48 13.15 -17.83 5.48
CA ALA A 48 12.18 -18.55 6.31
C ALA A 48 12.36 -18.26 7.82
N ASN A 49 13.60 -18.14 8.29
CA ASN A 49 13.89 -17.83 9.69
C ASN A 49 13.40 -16.42 10.03
N LEU A 50 13.62 -15.45 9.14
CA LEU A 50 13.13 -14.08 9.33
C LEU A 50 11.60 -14.01 9.32
N LEU A 51 10.94 -14.84 8.50
CA LEU A 51 9.48 -14.94 8.50
C LEU A 51 8.97 -15.49 9.83
N GLU A 52 9.60 -16.55 10.36
CA GLU A 52 9.26 -17.13 11.66
C GLU A 52 9.46 -16.12 12.81
N GLU A 53 10.57 -15.39 12.79
CA GLU A 53 10.88 -14.34 13.77
C GLU A 53 9.85 -13.20 13.74
N ASN A 54 9.34 -12.81 12.56
CA ASN A 54 8.37 -11.71 12.39
C ASN A 54 6.90 -12.16 12.40
N PHE A 55 6.61 -13.45 12.61
CA PHE A 55 5.25 -13.97 12.48
C PHE A 55 4.32 -13.49 13.61
N SER A 56 4.88 -13.28 14.81
CA SER A 56 4.12 -12.86 15.99
C SER A 56 4.12 -11.34 16.16
N PRO A 57 3.05 -10.75 16.75
CA PRO A 57 3.01 -9.32 17.00
C PRO A 57 4.05 -8.91 18.04
N ASP A 58 4.72 -7.78 17.78
CA ASP A 58 5.63 -7.11 18.71
C ASP A 58 5.21 -5.63 18.82
N TYR A 59 4.19 -5.36 19.64
CA TYR A 59 3.69 -4.00 19.81
C TYR A 59 4.65 -3.17 20.67
N ARG A 60 4.99 -1.97 20.20
CA ARG A 60 5.99 -1.10 20.82
C ARG A 60 5.40 0.25 21.20
N TYR A 61 6.01 0.88 22.20
CA TYR A 61 5.77 2.29 22.50
C TYR A 61 6.47 3.16 21.45
N SER A 62 5.71 3.99 20.75
CA SER A 62 6.22 4.91 19.74
C SER A 62 5.35 6.17 19.70
N GLU A 63 5.95 7.32 19.39
CA GLU A 63 5.22 8.60 19.23
C GLU A 63 4.29 8.96 20.41
N GLY A 64 4.66 8.56 21.63
CA GLY A 64 3.87 8.86 22.83
C GLY A 64 2.71 7.90 23.09
N VAL A 65 2.57 6.83 22.30
CA VAL A 65 1.47 5.87 22.37
C VAL A 65 2.02 4.47 22.56
N GLU A 66 1.46 3.73 23.50
CA GLU A 66 1.67 2.28 23.59
C GLU A 66 0.75 1.60 22.57
N HIS A 67 1.35 1.04 21.51
CA HIS A 67 0.55 0.41 20.47
C HIS A 67 -0.01 -0.94 20.93
N ASN A 68 -1.15 -1.30 20.36
CA ASN A 68 -1.80 -2.59 20.48
C ASN A 68 -2.55 -2.89 19.16
N PHE A 69 -3.24 -4.03 19.11
CA PHE A 69 -4.00 -4.42 17.92
C PHE A 69 -4.94 -3.33 17.40
N PHE A 70 -5.74 -2.71 18.29
CA PHE A 70 -6.74 -1.72 17.88
C PHE A 70 -6.11 -0.40 17.45
N SER A 71 -5.02 0.03 18.08
CA SER A 71 -4.32 1.25 17.65
C SER A 71 -3.73 1.08 16.25
N VAL A 72 -3.13 -0.08 15.96
CA VAL A 72 -2.57 -0.37 14.63
C VAL A 72 -3.70 -0.52 13.59
N LEU A 73 -4.79 -1.20 13.95
CA LEU A 73 -5.98 -1.32 13.10
C LEU A 73 -6.56 0.05 12.75
N ALA A 74 -6.64 0.98 13.71
CA ALA A 74 -7.16 2.32 13.48
C ALA A 74 -6.30 3.13 12.49
N ILE A 75 -4.98 2.95 12.50
CA ILE A 75 -4.06 3.56 11.51
C ILE A 75 -4.28 2.94 10.11
N PHE A 76 -4.49 1.62 10.04
CA PHE A 76 -4.73 0.91 8.78
C PHE A 76 -6.13 1.16 8.21
N PHE A 77 -7.12 1.42 9.04
CA PHE A 77 -8.53 1.48 8.64
C PHE A 77 -8.82 2.42 7.46
N PRO A 78 -8.29 3.65 7.39
CA PRO A 78 -8.48 4.53 6.24
C PRO A 78 -8.03 3.93 4.90
N ALA A 79 -7.03 3.05 4.89
CA ALA A 79 -6.54 2.40 3.67
C ALA A 79 -7.56 1.43 3.05
N ALA A 80 -8.48 0.87 3.84
CA ALA A 80 -9.54 -0.01 3.37
C ALA A 80 -10.85 0.73 3.02
N THR A 81 -10.92 2.04 3.27
CA THR A 81 -12.10 2.85 2.93
C THR A 81 -12.10 3.23 1.43
N GLY A 82 -13.10 3.99 0.99
CA GLY A 82 -13.19 4.45 -0.40
C GLY A 82 -13.98 3.54 -1.35
N ILE A 83 -14.53 2.42 -0.86
CA ILE A 83 -15.38 1.51 -1.66
C ILE A 83 -16.61 2.18 -2.28
N LEU A 84 -17.11 3.26 -1.66
CA LEU A 84 -18.26 4.03 -2.16
C LEU A 84 -17.92 4.94 -3.34
N ALA A 85 -16.64 5.13 -3.68
CA ALA A 85 -16.23 5.97 -4.81
C ALA A 85 -16.82 5.47 -6.14
N GLY A 86 -16.95 4.15 -6.32
CA GLY A 86 -17.58 3.55 -7.50
C GLY A 86 -19.10 3.72 -7.53
N ALA A 87 -19.77 3.66 -6.37
CA ALA A 87 -21.20 3.93 -6.27
C ALA A 87 -21.52 5.40 -6.60
N ASN A 88 -20.61 6.32 -6.30
CA ASN A 88 -20.80 7.75 -6.55
C ASN A 88 -20.81 8.14 -8.04
N ILE A 89 -20.27 7.29 -8.92
CA ILE A 89 -20.29 7.50 -10.39
C ILE A 89 -21.33 6.60 -11.10
N SER A 90 -22.20 5.92 -10.35
CA SER A 90 -23.14 4.96 -10.94
C SER A 90 -24.18 5.59 -11.87
N GLY A 91 -24.48 6.88 -11.68
CA GLY A 91 -25.40 7.64 -12.54
C GLY A 91 -24.86 7.94 -13.94
N ASP A 92 -23.53 7.89 -14.12
CA ASP A 92 -22.86 8.12 -15.41
C ASP A 92 -22.65 6.80 -16.19
N LEU A 93 -23.05 5.67 -15.62
CA LEU A 93 -22.97 4.37 -16.27
C LEU A 93 -24.07 4.22 -17.33
N LYS A 94 -23.69 3.69 -18.48
CA LYS A 94 -24.62 3.39 -19.56
C LYS A 94 -25.51 2.22 -19.13
N VAL A 95 -26.80 2.47 -18.94
CA VAL A 95 -27.79 1.41 -18.70
C VAL A 95 -28.10 0.75 -20.04
N ILE A 96 -27.92 -0.57 -20.11
CA ILE A 96 -28.28 -1.40 -21.27
C ILE A 96 -29.78 -1.68 -21.26
#